data_AF-T1DCX1-F1
#
_entry.id   AF-T1DCX1-F1
#
_cell.length_a   1.000
_cell.length_b   1.000
_cell.length_c   1.000
_cell.angle_alpha   90.00
_cell.angle_beta   90.00
_cell.angle_gamma   90.00
#
_symmetry.space_group_name_H-M   'P 1'
#
loop_
_entity.id
_entity.type
_entity.pdbx_description
1 polymer ?
#
loop_
_entity_poly.entity_id
_entity_poly.type
_entity_poly.pdbx_seq_one_letter_code
_entity_poly.pdbx_strand_id
1 'polypeptide(L)'
;EAGVRFMPSYHPDAELAPRDVVARAIEQEIRRSTHGTVFLDATALPRDRLFARFPSIARFLATYGLDLSRDRIPVAPAAHFMIGGVSTDIEGRTSLAGLYAC
;
A
#
# COMPACT_ATOMS: atom_id res chain seq x y z
N GLU A 1 -21.70 0.27 7.98
CA GLU A 1 -21.85 -0.82 6.99
C GLU A 1 -20.74 -1.86 7.15
N ALA A 2 -21.05 -3.14 6.95
CA ALA A 2 -20.04 -4.17 6.84
C ALA A 2 -19.39 -4.07 5.45
N GLY A 3 -18.08 -3.82 5.39
CA GLY A 3 -17.35 -3.79 4.11
C GLY A 3 -17.29 -5.17 3.48
N VAL A 4 -17.11 -5.22 2.15
CA VAL A 4 -16.99 -6.47 1.39
C VAL A 4 -15.51 -6.73 1.08
N ARG A 5 -15.04 -7.95 1.38
CA ARG A 5 -13.69 -8.39 1.00
C ARG A 5 -13.66 -8.71 -0.50
N PHE A 6 -13.01 -7.86 -1.28
CA PHE A 6 -13.06 -7.92 -2.76
C PHE A 6 -11.87 -8.65 -3.41
N MET A 7 -10.71 -8.72 -2.75
CA MET A 7 -9.49 -9.30 -3.35
C MET A 7 -9.64 -10.74 -3.86
N PRO A 8 -10.41 -11.66 -3.22
CA PRO A 8 -10.64 -13.00 -3.76
C PRO A 8 -11.26 -13.02 -5.16
N SER A 9 -11.96 -11.96 -5.59
CA SER A 9 -12.53 -11.83 -6.94
C SER A 9 -11.50 -11.44 -8.00
N TYR A 10 -10.31 -10.98 -7.60
CA TYR A 10 -9.25 -10.49 -8.49
C TYR A 10 -8.08 -11.45 -8.62
N HIS A 11 -7.72 -12.16 -7.54
CA HIS A 11 -6.57 -13.05 -7.53
C HIS A 11 -6.77 -14.18 -6.50
N PRO A 12 -6.38 -15.44 -6.80
CA PRO A 12 -6.51 -16.56 -5.86
C PRO A 12 -5.79 -16.33 -4.53
N ASP A 13 -4.61 -15.68 -4.54
CA ASP A 13 -3.87 -15.34 -3.32
C ASP A 13 -4.46 -14.14 -2.53
N ALA A 14 -5.53 -13.52 -3.03
CA ALA A 14 -6.22 -12.40 -2.42
C ALA A 14 -5.25 -11.27 -1.98
N GLU A 15 -5.27 -10.85 -0.71
CA GLU A 15 -4.40 -9.77 -0.17
C GLU A 15 -2.90 -10.11 -0.20
N LEU A 16 -2.53 -11.36 -0.47
CA LEU A 16 -1.14 -11.81 -0.63
C LEU A 16 -0.67 -11.85 -2.09
N ALA A 17 -1.51 -11.43 -3.04
CA ALA A 17 -1.14 -11.29 -4.44
C ALA A 17 -0.01 -10.26 -4.66
N PRO A 18 0.65 -10.26 -5.83
CA PRO A 18 1.65 -9.26 -6.18
C PRO A 18 1.15 -7.82 -6.00
N ARG A 19 2.03 -6.92 -5.54
CA ARG A 19 1.66 -5.54 -5.17
C ARG A 19 0.98 -4.76 -6.29
N ASP A 20 1.42 -4.97 -7.54
CA ASP A 20 0.83 -4.31 -8.71
C ASP A 20 -0.60 -4.80 -8.99
N VAL A 21 -0.89 -6.09 -8.77
CA VAL A 21 -2.25 -6.66 -8.85
C VAL A 21 -3.15 -6.05 -7.77
N VAL A 22 -2.68 -6.04 -6.51
CA VAL A 22 -3.43 -5.47 -5.38
C VAL A 22 -3.71 -3.97 -5.61
N ALA A 23 -2.71 -3.22 -6.04
CA ALA A 23 -2.86 -1.78 -6.30
C ALA A 23 -3.87 -1.49 -7.41
N ARG A 24 -3.87 -2.26 -8.51
CA ARG A 24 -4.87 -2.13 -9.59
C ARG A 24 -6.26 -2.51 -9.13
N ALA A 25 -6.40 -3.59 -8.34
CA ALA A 25 -7.70 -4.01 -7.81
C ALA A 25 -8.30 -2.93 -6.89
N ILE A 26 -7.50 -2.35 -6.00
CA ILE A 26 -7.91 -1.22 -5.15
C ILE A 26 -8.38 -0.04 -6.02
N GLU A 27 -7.62 0.33 -7.04
CA GLU A 27 -7.97 1.45 -7.93
C GLU A 27 -9.30 1.23 -8.65
N GLN A 28 -9.52 0.01 -9.13
CA GLN A 28 -10.77 -0.39 -9.78
C GLN A 28 -11.97 -0.33 -8.81
N GLU A 29 -11.80 -0.79 -7.57
CA GLU A 29 -12.86 -0.69 -6.54
C GLU A 29 -13.16 0.76 -6.15
N ILE A 30 -12.13 1.61 -6.01
CA ILE A 30 -12.31 3.04 -5.75
C ILE A 30 -13.12 3.71 -6.87
N ARG A 31 -12.83 3.37 -8.15
CA ARG A 31 -13.59 3.92 -9.29
C ARG A 31 -15.03 3.42 -9.38
N ARG A 32 -15.29 2.18 -8.95
CA ARG A 32 -16.65 1.59 -8.96
C ARG A 32 -17.49 2.06 -7.77
N SER A 33 -16.85 2.33 -6.65
CA SER A 33 -17.51 2.76 -5.41
C SER A 33 -17.94 4.22 -5.49
N THR A 34 -19.18 4.51 -5.08
CA THR A 34 -19.68 5.88 -4.90
C THR A 34 -18.99 6.63 -3.76
N HIS A 35 -18.36 5.92 -2.82
CA HIS A 35 -17.71 6.49 -1.64
C HIS A 35 -16.21 6.74 -1.84
N GLY A 36 -15.63 6.27 -2.96
CA GLY A 36 -14.24 6.54 -3.35
C GLY A 36 -13.15 6.07 -2.39
N THR A 37 -13.46 5.19 -1.43
CA THR A 37 -12.53 4.75 -0.39
C THR A 37 -12.63 3.24 -0.18
N VAL A 38 -11.47 2.60 -0.01
CA VAL A 38 -11.37 1.21 0.46
C VAL A 38 -10.64 1.16 1.79
N PHE A 39 -10.71 0.02 2.47
CA PHE A 39 -10.18 -0.13 3.82
C PHE A 39 -9.23 -1.33 3.94
N LEU A 40 -8.20 -1.16 4.75
CA LEU A 40 -7.43 -2.25 5.33
C LEU A 40 -8.05 -2.62 6.68
N ASP A 41 -8.44 -3.89 6.83
CA ASP A 41 -9.06 -4.41 8.05
C ASP A 41 -8.17 -5.48 8.69
N ALA A 42 -7.57 -5.13 9.84
CA ALA A 42 -6.74 -6.04 10.64
C ALA A 42 -7.43 -6.49 11.93
N THR A 43 -8.72 -6.16 12.12
CA THR A 43 -9.45 -6.36 13.39
C THR A 43 -9.63 -7.83 13.76
N ALA A 44 -9.50 -8.74 12.80
CA ALA A 44 -9.50 -10.19 13.04
C ALA A 44 -8.22 -10.71 13.72
N LEU A 45 -7.16 -9.90 13.80
CA LEU A 45 -5.89 -10.27 14.42
C LEU A 45 -5.83 -9.86 15.90
N PRO A 46 -5.20 -10.66 16.79
CA PRO A 46 -5.09 -10.29 18.20
C PRO A 46 -4.33 -8.97 18.39
N ARG A 47 -4.87 -8.09 19.24
CA ARG A 47 -4.30 -6.78 19.55
C ARG A 47 -2.82 -6.86 19.95
N ASP A 48 -2.48 -7.75 20.89
CA ASP A 48 -1.10 -7.86 21.38
C ASP A 48 -0.13 -8.23 20.24
N ARG A 49 -0.56 -9.08 19.30
CA ARG A 49 0.24 -9.46 18.13
C ARG A 49 0.43 -8.28 17.17
N LEU A 50 -0.62 -7.48 16.93
CA LEU A 50 -0.54 -6.30 16.08
C LEU A 50 0.40 -5.25 16.66
N PHE A 51 0.26 -4.95 17.95
CA PHE A 51 1.05 -3.93 18.63
C PHE A 51 2.51 -4.35 18.82
N ALA A 52 2.77 -5.65 18.98
CA ALA A 52 4.14 -6.18 19.00
C ALA A 52 4.82 -6.12 17.61
N ARG A 53 4.10 -6.41 16.53
CA ARG A 53 4.67 -6.45 15.17
C ARG A 53 4.72 -5.08 14.48
N PHE A 54 3.77 -4.20 14.75
CA PHE A 54 3.60 -2.92 14.07
C PHE A 54 3.51 -1.72 15.04
N PRO A 55 4.46 -1.58 15.99
CA PRO A 55 4.37 -0.55 17.03
C PRO A 55 4.41 0.88 16.46
N SER A 56 5.19 1.10 15.39
CA SER A 56 5.27 2.41 14.71
C SER A 56 3.96 2.79 14.03
N ILE A 57 3.32 1.85 13.34
CA ILE A 57 2.04 2.06 12.66
C ILE A 57 0.93 2.31 13.68
N ALA A 58 0.86 1.52 14.74
CA ALA A 58 -0.14 1.71 15.80
C ALA A 58 -0.02 3.09 16.47
N ARG A 59 1.22 3.53 16.76
CA ARG A 59 1.47 4.86 17.31
C ARG A 59 1.08 5.97 16.33
N PHE A 60 1.39 5.81 15.06
CA PHE A 60 1.01 6.77 14.02
C PHE A 60 -0.51 6.88 13.88
N LEU A 61 -1.23 5.76 13.81
CA LEU A 61 -2.69 5.76 13.72
C LEU A 61 -3.35 6.40 14.95
N ALA A 62 -2.80 6.19 16.14
CA ALA A 62 -3.31 6.79 17.37
C ALA A 62 -3.26 8.33 17.34
N THR A 63 -2.34 8.96 16.60
CA THR A 63 -2.32 10.44 16.46
C THR A 63 -3.51 10.97 15.65
N TYR A 64 -4.18 10.09 14.89
CA TYR A 64 -5.40 10.39 14.15
C TYR A 64 -6.65 9.83 14.84
N GLY A 65 -6.53 9.33 16.07
CA GLY A 65 -7.64 8.73 16.81
C GLY A 65 -8.08 7.36 16.30
N LEU A 66 -7.21 6.67 15.53
CA LEU A 66 -7.49 5.33 14.98
C LEU A 66 -6.75 4.24 15.78
N ASP A 67 -7.43 3.14 16.06
CA ASP A 67 -6.90 1.92 16.68
C ASP A 67 -6.84 0.78 15.66
N LEU A 68 -5.63 0.37 15.30
CA LEU A 68 -5.37 -0.72 14.34
C LEU A 68 -6.07 -2.06 14.68
N SER A 69 -6.40 -2.29 15.94
CA SER A 69 -7.07 -3.52 16.39
C SER A 69 -8.59 -3.46 16.37
N ARG A 70 -9.18 -2.28 16.11
CA ARG A 70 -10.64 -2.05 16.20
C ARG A 70 -11.21 -1.36 14.96
N ASP A 71 -10.42 -0.51 14.34
CA ASP A 71 -10.86 0.34 13.25
C ASP A 71 -10.41 -0.20 11.90
N ARG A 72 -11.23 0.07 10.89
CA ARG A 72 -10.89 -0.13 9.48
C ARG A 72 -10.12 1.09 8.98
N ILE A 73 -8.90 0.86 8.50
CA ILE A 73 -8.00 1.96 8.12
C ILE A 73 -8.23 2.32 6.65
N PRO A 74 -8.62 3.55 6.31
CA PRO A 74 -8.81 3.95 4.92
C PRO A 74 -7.45 3.95 4.19
N VAL A 75 -7.42 3.37 2.99
CA VAL A 75 -6.19 3.26 2.18
C VAL A 75 -6.47 3.55 0.71
N ALA A 76 -5.43 4.00 0.00
CA ALA A 76 -5.44 4.19 -1.44
C ALA A 76 -4.05 3.89 -2.03
N PRO A 77 -3.93 3.57 -3.33
CA PRO A 77 -2.64 3.40 -3.99
C PRO A 77 -1.92 4.75 -4.05
N ALA A 78 -0.61 4.73 -3.85
CA ALA A 78 0.24 5.91 -3.97
C ALA A 78 1.48 5.59 -4.81
N ALA A 79 1.93 6.56 -5.60
CA ALA A 79 3.23 6.51 -6.25
C ALA A 79 4.32 6.37 -5.17
N HIS A 80 5.21 5.39 -5.35
CA HIS A 80 6.18 5.03 -4.31
C HIS A 80 7.63 5.12 -4.76
N PHE A 81 7.92 4.80 -6.03
CA PHE A 81 9.28 4.78 -6.56
C PHE A 81 9.29 5.17 -8.03
N MET A 82 10.35 5.88 -8.45
CA MET A 82 10.61 6.18 -9.85
C MET A 82 11.66 5.22 -10.38
N ILE A 83 11.25 4.29 -11.23
CA ILE A 83 12.14 3.27 -11.82
C ILE A 83 13.09 3.91 -12.85
N GLY A 84 12.58 4.89 -13.59
CA GLY A 84 13.38 5.66 -14.52
C GLY A 84 14.32 6.64 -13.81
N GLY A 85 15.18 7.28 -14.60
CA GLY A 85 16.14 8.24 -14.09
C GLY A 85 17.00 8.79 -15.21
N VAL A 86 18.16 9.31 -14.85
CA VAL A 86 19.17 9.72 -15.83
C VAL A 86 19.74 8.47 -16.49
N SER A 87 19.72 8.42 -17.82
CA SER A 87 20.32 7.30 -18.56
C SER A 87 21.83 7.29 -18.37
N THR A 88 22.37 6.12 -18.04
CA THR A 88 23.80 5.90 -17.86
C THR A 88 24.27 4.67 -18.60
N ASP A 89 25.58 4.58 -18.84
CA ASP A 89 26.24 3.32 -19.20
C ASP A 89 26.43 2.43 -17.96
N ILE A 90 27.06 1.26 -18.14
CA ILE A 90 27.31 0.30 -17.06
C ILE A 90 28.30 0.82 -15.99
N GLU A 91 29.00 1.93 -16.26
CA GLU A 91 29.91 2.60 -15.32
C GLU A 91 29.26 3.83 -14.65
N GLY A 92 27.98 4.09 -14.91
CA GLY A 92 27.25 5.22 -14.33
C GLY A 92 27.50 6.56 -15.02
N ARG A 93 28.18 6.59 -16.19
CA ARG A 93 28.41 7.82 -16.95
C ARG A 93 27.17 8.22 -17.71
N THR A 94 26.81 9.50 -17.63
CA THR A 94 25.73 10.07 -18.44
C THR A 94 26.22 10.43 -19.85
N SER A 95 25.33 10.94 -20.70
CA SER A 95 25.71 11.49 -22.01
C SER A 95 26.51 12.79 -21.93
N LEU A 96 26.61 13.43 -20.75
CA LEU A 96 27.41 14.62 -20.54
C LEU A 96 28.77 14.25 -19.95
N ALA A 97 29.84 14.68 -20.61
CA ALA A 97 31.21 14.40 -20.18
C ALA A 97 31.46 14.91 -18.75
N GLY A 98 31.96 14.03 -17.89
CA GLY A 98 32.24 14.33 -16.48
C GLY A 98 31.03 14.26 -15.54
N LEU A 99 29.82 13.99 -16.05
CA LEU A 99 28.62 13.84 -15.22
C LEU A 99 28.23 12.35 -15.08
N TYR A 100 27.97 11.95 -13.84
CA TYR A 100 27.61 10.58 -13.44
C TYR A 100 26.27 10.59 -12.67
N ALA A 101 25.56 9.46 -12.67
CA ALA A 101 24.34 9.24 -11.89
C ALA A 101 24.27 7.80 -11.34
N CYS A 102 23.69 7.64 -10.14
CA CYS A 102 23.56 6.36 -9.42
C CYS A 102 22.22 6.24 -8.68
#